data_AF-A0A972X8S6-F1
#
_entry.id   AF-A0A972X8S6-F1
#
_cell.length_a   1.000
_cell.length_b   1.000
_cell.length_c   1.000
_cell.angle_alpha   90.00
_cell.angle_beta   90.00
_cell.angle_gamma   90.00
#
_symmetry.space_group_name_H-M   'P 1'
#
loop_
_entity.id
_entity.type
_entity.pdbx_description
1 polymer ?
#
loop_
_entity_poly.entity_id
_entity_poly.type
_entity_poly.pdbx_seq_one_letter_code
_entity_poly.pdbx_strand_id
1 'polypeptide(L)'
;MLVVTSNWCVPDGTIGVGPSSGLVDRFRAEVRRSSLRRGFRSDGMYRPVDAVDVVLAGDTFDWLTSREWVGEVRPWDPGRRADAARERVAAGSLRHAARLLATLAAWTRRGIEVPEADGRGRPVLSSQRHVPVRVTVLCGDRDRWLEHVACSRAAVARVAAIGTCWSDGGVTVRHGEDLDPLWMAGGREPTLGESLAVDLFTRFGGTLGAVATLRPLAALLLRRLTGGRFIDAPLRLAGWLTECDRNATLPGKMRQDLLDAWNRSVACWHLAARRLSLCGDDGVDLVAALATALEINAAVACAGEWGPSSGTWPEALDSALCQVAASIPPAMAADETVSARGIAETAVVVLGHPAMESVPSMSGRSQVVCLGPQAIQRGHDSRRWPAATMRSGGIGQWSTAGGDTAATPMAVVICPEDFSMGSDSGTGRESRTEWLSMGNASRGRNGHLRDGAVHGVWWSDAVRAGQIVIDAA
;
A
#
# COMPACT_ATOMS: atom_id res chain seq x y z
N MET A 1 18.82 -6.80 -4.84
CA MET A 1 17.41 -6.89 -5.26
C MET A 1 16.63 -5.87 -4.47
N LEU A 2 15.81 -5.05 -5.11
CA LEU A 2 14.97 -4.07 -4.42
C LEU A 2 13.54 -4.61 -4.26
N VAL A 3 13.02 -4.57 -3.05
CA VAL A 3 11.62 -4.85 -2.69
C VAL A 3 11.00 -3.56 -2.20
N VAL A 4 9.92 -3.12 -2.82
CA VAL A 4 9.17 -1.94 -2.38
C VAL A 4 7.75 -2.36 -2.01
N THR A 5 7.30 -1.91 -0.85
CA THR A 5 5.93 -2.10 -0.35
C THR A 5 5.50 -0.83 0.38
N SER A 6 4.23 -0.47 0.39
CA SER A 6 3.71 0.74 1.05
C SER A 6 2.40 0.43 1.77
N ASN A 7 1.87 1.41 2.50
CA ASN A 7 0.49 1.44 3.00
C ASN A 7 0.15 0.21 3.87
N TRP A 8 1.07 -0.12 4.79
CA TRP A 8 0.77 -1.11 5.84
C TRP A 8 -0.25 -0.57 6.84
N CYS A 9 -0.30 0.77 6.98
CA CYS A 9 -1.27 1.53 7.76
C CYS A 9 -1.51 0.93 9.16
N VAL A 10 -0.44 0.55 9.86
CA VAL A 10 -0.58 -0.11 11.16
C VAL A 10 -1.12 0.89 12.20
N PRO A 11 -2.37 0.71 12.70
CA PRO A 11 -2.99 1.64 13.62
C PRO A 11 -2.55 1.38 15.06
N ASP A 12 -2.91 2.27 15.98
CA ASP A 12 -2.59 2.15 17.40
C ASP A 12 -3.47 1.14 18.18
N GLY A 13 -4.47 0.57 17.50
CA GLY A 13 -5.43 -0.41 18.04
C GLY A 13 -6.65 0.19 18.72
N THR A 14 -6.76 1.51 18.81
CA THR A 14 -7.90 2.16 19.49
C THR A 14 -9.15 2.23 18.61
N ILE A 15 -8.95 2.32 17.29
CA ILE A 15 -10.01 2.44 16.28
C ILE A 15 -9.90 1.35 15.22
N GLY A 16 -8.71 1.21 14.63
CA GLY A 16 -8.43 0.25 13.57
C GLY A 16 -7.82 -1.06 14.07
N VAL A 17 -7.85 -2.08 13.21
CA VAL A 17 -7.11 -3.33 13.39
C VAL A 17 -5.87 -3.33 12.50
N GLY A 18 -4.74 -3.75 13.05
CA GLY A 18 -3.49 -3.90 12.30
C GLY A 18 -3.51 -5.03 11.26
N PRO A 19 -2.41 -5.18 10.51
CA PRO A 19 -2.26 -6.24 9.53
C PRO A 19 -2.37 -7.60 10.22
N SER A 20 -3.04 -8.55 9.55
CA SER A 20 -3.15 -9.91 10.07
C SER A 20 -1.78 -10.60 10.04
N SER A 21 -1.62 -11.62 10.89
CA SER A 21 -0.44 -12.50 10.85
C SER A 21 -0.21 -13.10 9.46
N GLY A 22 -1.29 -13.55 8.80
CA GLY A 22 -1.24 -14.13 7.46
C GLY A 22 -0.74 -13.16 6.39
N LEU A 23 -0.99 -11.85 6.54
CA LEU A 23 -0.44 -10.84 5.63
C LEU A 23 1.09 -10.72 5.77
N VAL A 24 1.60 -10.71 7.00
CA VAL A 24 3.06 -10.68 7.25
C VAL A 24 3.73 -11.97 6.73
N ASP A 25 3.10 -13.12 6.94
CA ASP A 25 3.63 -14.40 6.46
C ASP A 25 3.64 -14.47 4.92
N ARG A 26 2.59 -13.95 4.28
CA ARG A 26 2.50 -13.85 2.83
C ARG A 26 3.57 -12.91 2.28
N PHE A 27 3.76 -11.74 2.89
CA PHE A 27 4.86 -10.83 2.53
C PHE A 27 6.22 -11.53 2.60
N ARG A 28 6.48 -12.27 3.68
CA ARG A 28 7.72 -13.07 3.83
C ARG A 28 7.87 -14.12 2.72
N ALA A 29 6.80 -14.85 2.40
CA ALA A 29 6.81 -15.85 1.35
C ALA A 29 7.09 -15.23 -0.02
N GLU A 30 6.48 -14.08 -0.33
CA GLU A 30 6.65 -13.39 -1.61
C GLU A 30 8.06 -12.79 -1.76
N VAL A 31 8.66 -12.23 -0.70
CA VAL A 31 10.06 -11.79 -0.74
C VAL A 31 11.00 -12.96 -1.03
N ARG A 32 10.79 -14.12 -0.39
CA ARG A 32 11.60 -15.33 -0.64
C ARG A 32 11.42 -15.84 -2.08
N ARG A 33 10.17 -15.94 -2.53
CA ARG A 33 9.84 -16.37 -3.90
C ARG A 33 10.46 -15.44 -4.95
N SER A 34 10.40 -14.15 -4.71
CA SER A 34 10.97 -13.12 -5.58
C SER A 34 12.49 -13.18 -5.62
N SER A 35 13.13 -13.41 -4.48
CA SER A 35 14.58 -13.59 -4.39
C SER A 35 15.06 -14.79 -5.20
N LEU A 36 14.33 -15.91 -5.15
CA LEU A 36 14.60 -17.09 -5.98
C LEU A 36 14.43 -16.77 -7.47
N ARG A 37 13.32 -16.13 -7.85
CA ARG A 37 13.06 -15.76 -9.26
C ARG A 37 14.13 -14.82 -9.80
N ARG A 38 14.50 -13.78 -9.05
CA ARG A 38 15.54 -12.82 -9.45
C ARG A 38 16.93 -13.45 -9.57
N GLY A 39 17.15 -14.60 -8.93
CA GLY A 39 18.40 -15.33 -9.09
C GLY A 39 18.58 -15.90 -10.50
N PHE A 40 17.51 -16.20 -11.24
CA PHE A 40 17.61 -16.62 -12.63
C PHE A 40 18.04 -15.45 -13.53
N ARG A 41 19.14 -15.61 -14.25
CA ARG A 41 19.67 -14.60 -15.16
C ARG A 41 19.20 -14.87 -16.60
N SER A 42 19.49 -13.93 -17.50
CA SER A 42 19.14 -14.02 -18.92
C SER A 42 19.80 -15.21 -19.63
N ASP A 43 20.92 -15.72 -19.11
CA ASP A 43 21.59 -16.94 -19.57
C ASP A 43 20.88 -18.24 -19.11
N GLY A 44 19.77 -18.12 -18.37
CA GLY A 44 19.02 -19.24 -17.80
C GLY A 44 19.65 -19.85 -16.54
N MET A 45 20.83 -19.37 -16.14
CA MET A 45 21.54 -19.83 -14.95
C MET A 45 21.03 -19.12 -13.71
N TYR A 46 20.81 -19.88 -12.66
CA TYR A 46 20.53 -19.37 -11.33
C TYR A 46 21.83 -18.93 -10.64
N ARG A 47 21.86 -17.67 -10.22
CA ARG A 47 22.88 -17.07 -9.36
C ARG A 47 22.17 -16.36 -8.21
N PRO A 48 22.34 -16.81 -6.94
CA PRO A 48 21.70 -16.19 -5.79
C PRO A 48 21.83 -14.67 -5.81
N VAL A 49 20.81 -13.97 -5.33
CA VAL A 49 20.90 -12.51 -5.15
C VAL A 49 21.94 -12.18 -4.09
N ASP A 50 22.75 -11.13 -4.30
CA ASP A 50 23.84 -10.78 -3.39
C ASP A 50 23.36 -10.06 -2.12
N ALA A 51 22.28 -9.30 -2.25
CA ALA A 51 21.64 -8.56 -1.17
C ALA A 51 20.16 -8.27 -1.50
N VAL A 52 19.37 -8.01 -0.46
CA VAL A 52 17.99 -7.52 -0.58
C VAL A 52 17.83 -6.19 0.14
N ASP A 53 17.32 -5.20 -0.56
CA ASP A 53 16.89 -3.92 -0.01
C ASP A 53 15.37 -3.94 0.10
N VAL A 54 14.84 -3.76 1.32
CA VAL A 54 13.40 -3.67 1.57
C VAL A 54 13.09 -2.23 1.92
N VAL A 55 12.25 -1.59 1.11
CA VAL A 55 11.77 -0.22 1.32
C VAL A 55 10.29 -0.25 1.65
N LEU A 56 9.93 0.21 2.85
CA LEU A 56 8.54 0.51 3.22
C LEU A 56 8.26 1.96 2.81
N ALA A 57 7.62 2.17 1.66
CA ALA A 57 7.47 3.46 0.99
C ALA A 57 6.34 4.32 1.58
N GLY A 58 6.46 4.66 2.86
CA GLY A 58 5.50 5.51 3.58
C GLY A 58 4.24 4.78 4.01
N ASP A 59 3.49 5.44 4.90
CA ASP A 59 2.29 4.93 5.55
C ASP A 59 2.47 3.52 6.10
N THR A 60 3.63 3.29 6.72
CA THR A 60 3.87 2.04 7.43
C THR A 60 2.95 1.98 8.63
N PHE A 61 2.79 3.10 9.31
CA PHE A 61 1.86 3.27 10.42
C PHE A 61 0.72 4.22 10.05
N ASP A 62 -0.40 4.06 10.74
CA ASP A 62 -1.52 5.01 10.68
C ASP A 62 -1.61 5.72 12.03
N TRP A 63 -0.97 6.89 12.14
CA TRP A 63 -0.99 7.69 13.37
C TRP A 63 -2.10 8.74 13.40
N LEU A 64 -2.85 8.88 12.31
CA LEU A 64 -3.95 9.83 12.21
C LEU A 64 -5.30 9.20 12.58
N THR A 65 -5.45 7.87 12.49
CA THR A 65 -6.67 7.17 12.90
C THR A 65 -6.60 6.63 14.34
N SER A 66 -6.70 7.51 15.34
CA SER A 66 -6.62 7.15 16.77
C SER A 66 -7.67 7.84 17.63
N ARG A 67 -8.18 7.15 18.67
CA ARG A 67 -9.07 7.73 19.69
C ARG A 67 -8.43 8.88 20.47
N GLU A 68 -7.10 8.95 20.50
CA GLU A 68 -6.38 10.06 21.13
C GLU A 68 -6.76 11.42 20.51
N TRP A 69 -7.23 11.43 19.26
CA TRP A 69 -7.60 12.65 18.52
C TRP A 69 -9.09 13.01 18.58
N VAL A 70 -9.93 12.18 19.21
CA VAL A 70 -11.38 12.47 19.35
C VAL A 70 -11.63 13.63 20.30
N GLY A 71 -10.70 13.90 21.23
CA GLY A 71 -10.82 14.94 22.26
C GLY A 71 -10.50 16.35 21.76
N GLU A 72 -9.86 17.15 22.60
CA GLU A 72 -9.40 18.52 22.26
C GLU A 72 -8.01 18.53 21.61
N VAL A 73 -7.17 17.53 21.92
CA VAL A 73 -5.80 17.44 21.40
C VAL A 73 -5.83 16.96 19.96
N ARG A 74 -5.08 17.62 19.08
CA ARG A 74 -4.85 17.24 17.69
C ARG A 74 -3.40 16.84 17.45
N PRO A 75 -3.12 16.03 16.41
CA PRO A 75 -1.76 15.61 16.13
C PRO A 75 -0.87 16.77 15.63
N TRP A 76 -1.48 17.78 15.01
CA TRP A 76 -0.82 19.03 14.61
C TRP A 76 -0.78 20.10 15.72
N ASP A 77 -1.32 19.83 16.91
CA ASP A 77 -1.21 20.81 18.01
C ASP A 77 0.23 20.87 18.54
N PRO A 78 0.70 22.06 18.94
CA PRO A 78 2.00 22.19 19.58
C PRO A 78 1.93 21.79 21.06
N GLY A 79 3.07 21.38 21.61
CA GLY A 79 3.28 21.29 23.04
C GLY A 79 3.06 19.91 23.67
N ARG A 80 3.39 19.84 24.97
CA ARG A 80 3.62 18.57 25.69
C ARG A 80 2.42 17.61 25.69
N ARG A 81 1.19 18.12 25.68
CA ARG A 81 -0.01 17.26 25.65
C ARG A 81 -0.13 16.53 24.31
N ALA A 82 0.08 17.25 23.20
CA ALA A 82 0.08 16.68 21.86
C ALA A 82 1.28 15.75 21.64
N ASP A 83 2.47 16.12 22.15
CA ASP A 83 3.65 15.24 22.12
C ASP A 83 3.38 13.92 22.85
N ALA A 84 2.85 13.97 24.08
CA ALA A 84 2.52 12.78 24.85
C ALA A 84 1.44 11.91 24.18
N ALA A 85 0.46 12.53 23.51
CA ALA A 85 -0.54 11.80 22.74
C ALA A 85 0.10 11.10 21.52
N ARG A 86 0.95 11.81 20.74
CA ARG A 86 1.69 11.22 19.61
C ARG A 86 2.56 10.05 20.06
N GLU A 87 3.22 10.16 21.20
CA GLU A 87 4.00 9.06 21.78
C GLU A 87 3.14 7.84 22.14
N ARG A 88 1.91 8.04 22.65
CA ARG A 88 0.96 6.95 22.95
C ARG A 88 0.47 6.27 21.69
N VAL A 89 0.06 7.05 20.69
CA VAL A 89 -0.37 6.53 19.37
C VAL A 89 0.74 5.71 18.75
N ALA A 90 1.96 6.26 18.65
CA ALA A 90 3.07 5.52 18.08
C ALA A 90 3.43 4.28 18.90
N ALA A 91 3.30 4.31 20.24
CA ALA A 91 3.55 3.12 21.06
C ALA A 91 2.53 2.02 20.77
N GLY A 92 1.26 2.39 20.59
CA GLY A 92 0.19 1.50 20.15
C GLY A 92 0.53 0.88 18.81
N SER A 93 0.84 1.70 17.81
CA SER A 93 1.13 1.21 16.45
C SER A 93 2.33 0.27 16.42
N LEU A 94 3.39 0.57 17.18
CA LEU A 94 4.55 -0.32 17.30
C LEU A 94 4.21 -1.67 17.95
N ARG A 95 3.31 -1.70 18.95
CA ARG A 95 2.82 -2.96 19.53
C ARG A 95 2.03 -3.77 18.51
N HIS A 96 1.16 -3.12 17.73
CA HIS A 96 0.40 -3.80 16.67
C HIS A 96 1.29 -4.23 15.50
N ALA A 97 2.40 -3.52 15.24
CA ALA A 97 3.39 -3.86 14.23
C ALA A 97 4.42 -4.91 14.70
N ALA A 98 4.35 -5.40 15.95
CA ALA A 98 5.42 -6.20 16.56
C ALA A 98 5.83 -7.41 15.71
N ARG A 99 4.89 -8.09 15.04
CA ARG A 99 5.20 -9.23 14.16
C ARG A 99 5.95 -8.81 12.90
N LEU A 100 5.51 -7.73 12.26
CA LEU A 100 6.18 -7.16 11.08
C LEU A 100 7.60 -6.72 11.47
N LEU A 101 7.73 -5.93 12.53
CA LEU A 101 9.02 -5.43 13.01
C LEU A 101 9.96 -6.57 13.45
N ALA A 102 9.45 -7.60 14.12
CA ALA A 102 10.25 -8.78 14.46
C ALA A 102 10.75 -9.53 13.23
N THR A 103 9.93 -9.61 12.18
CA THR A 103 10.31 -10.22 10.89
C THR A 103 11.42 -9.42 10.22
N LEU A 104 11.26 -8.09 10.10
CA LEU A 104 12.27 -7.20 9.54
C LEU A 104 13.57 -7.20 10.35
N ALA A 105 13.47 -7.23 11.68
CA ALA A 105 14.62 -7.34 12.58
C ALA A 105 15.37 -8.67 12.39
N ALA A 106 14.65 -9.77 12.18
CA ALA A 106 15.25 -11.06 11.91
C ALA A 106 16.01 -11.05 10.57
N TRP A 107 15.41 -10.48 9.52
CA TRP A 107 16.06 -10.34 8.21
C TRP A 107 17.29 -9.45 8.26
N THR A 108 17.23 -8.31 8.94
CA THR A 108 18.37 -7.40 9.04
C THR A 108 19.55 -8.05 9.77
N ARG A 109 19.28 -8.87 10.79
CA ARG A 109 20.34 -9.57 11.56
C ARG A 109 20.89 -10.81 10.88
N ARG A 110 20.03 -11.60 10.22
CA ARG A 110 20.38 -12.95 9.75
C ARG A 110 20.35 -13.09 8.23
N GLY A 111 19.88 -12.08 7.51
CA GLY A 111 19.56 -12.18 6.10
C GLY A 111 18.29 -13.00 5.84
N ILE A 112 18.01 -13.23 4.56
CA ILE A 112 17.03 -14.21 4.08
C ILE A 112 17.73 -15.43 3.49
N GLU A 113 17.10 -16.59 3.57
CA GLU A 113 17.64 -17.81 2.98
C GLU A 113 17.23 -17.93 1.51
N VAL A 114 18.21 -18.14 0.65
CA VAL A 114 18.02 -18.46 -0.77
C VAL A 114 18.80 -19.73 -1.12
N PRO A 115 18.34 -20.54 -2.09
CA PRO A 115 19.10 -21.69 -2.56
C PRO A 115 20.48 -21.28 -3.08
N GLU A 116 21.48 -22.12 -2.91
CA GLU A 116 22.75 -22.00 -3.63
C GLU A 116 22.63 -22.52 -5.07
N ALA A 117 23.60 -22.18 -5.92
CA ALA A 117 23.70 -22.71 -7.27
C ALA A 117 24.65 -23.93 -7.30
N ASP A 118 24.29 -24.97 -8.05
CA ASP A 118 25.24 -26.05 -8.37
C ASP A 118 26.23 -25.62 -9.48
N GLY A 119 27.16 -26.51 -9.83
CA GLY A 119 28.12 -26.26 -10.91
C GLY A 119 27.50 -26.09 -12.31
N ARG A 120 26.19 -26.32 -12.46
CA ARG A 120 25.40 -26.09 -13.68
C ARG A 120 24.46 -24.89 -13.54
N GLY A 121 24.64 -24.05 -12.53
CA GLY A 121 23.79 -22.89 -12.29
C GLY A 121 22.33 -23.24 -12.00
N ARG A 122 22.05 -24.38 -11.37
CA ARG A 122 20.68 -24.74 -10.94
C ARG A 122 20.53 -24.49 -9.44
N PRO A 123 19.36 -24.05 -8.96
CA PRO A 123 19.14 -23.88 -7.54
C PRO A 123 19.11 -25.24 -6.83
N VAL A 124 19.92 -25.40 -5.78
CA VAL A 124 19.96 -26.59 -4.94
C VAL A 124 19.11 -26.33 -3.70
N LEU A 125 17.85 -26.76 -3.68
CA LEU A 125 16.91 -26.41 -2.60
C LEU A 125 17.34 -26.92 -1.21
N SER A 126 18.17 -27.97 -1.17
CA SER A 126 18.75 -28.54 0.04
C SER A 126 19.98 -27.78 0.57
N SER A 127 20.60 -26.91 -0.24
CA SER A 127 21.71 -26.05 0.18
C SER A 127 21.26 -24.60 0.17
N GLN A 128 21.31 -23.93 1.32
CA GLN A 128 20.86 -22.55 1.44
C GLN A 128 21.99 -21.66 1.94
N ARG A 129 22.02 -20.43 1.43
CA ARG A 129 22.87 -19.37 1.93
C ARG A 129 22.04 -18.20 2.41
N HIS A 130 22.54 -17.52 3.42
CA HIS A 130 21.95 -16.27 3.90
C HIS A 130 22.41 -15.10 3.03
N VAL A 131 21.45 -14.30 2.60
CA VAL A 131 21.67 -13.08 1.83
C VAL A 131 21.34 -11.88 2.73
N PRO A 132 22.25 -10.90 2.88
CA PRO A 132 22.02 -9.75 3.75
C PRO A 132 20.77 -8.96 3.31
N VAL A 133 20.04 -8.45 4.30
CA VAL A 133 18.88 -7.59 4.09
C VAL A 133 19.11 -6.23 4.73
N ARG A 134 18.85 -5.17 3.99
CA ARG A 134 18.78 -3.79 4.50
C ARG A 134 17.32 -3.34 4.45
N VAL A 135 16.85 -2.70 5.52
CA VAL A 135 15.48 -2.20 5.61
C VAL A 135 15.52 -0.68 5.71
N THR A 136 14.71 -0.01 4.89
CA THR A 136 14.46 1.43 4.96
C THR A 136 12.96 1.66 5.13
N VAL A 137 12.57 2.50 6.08
CA VAL A 137 11.19 2.96 6.27
C VAL A 137 11.13 4.41 5.87
N LEU A 138 10.35 4.71 4.83
CA LEU A 138 10.09 6.08 4.44
C LEU A 138 8.94 6.63 5.27
N CYS A 139 9.02 7.89 5.67
CA CYS A 139 7.88 8.61 6.24
C CYS A 139 6.82 8.79 5.14
N GLY A 140 5.55 8.60 5.49
CA GLY A 140 4.42 9.01 4.69
C GLY A 140 3.57 10.06 5.39
N ASP A 141 2.48 10.45 4.75
CA ASP A 141 1.62 11.51 5.28
C ASP A 141 0.91 11.09 6.58
N ARG A 142 0.63 9.80 6.76
CA ARG A 142 -0.04 9.27 7.96
C ARG A 142 0.87 9.00 9.14
N ASP A 143 2.17 8.93 8.90
CA ASP A 143 3.20 8.68 9.91
C ASP A 143 4.36 9.69 9.84
N ARG A 144 4.07 10.92 9.37
CA ARG A 144 5.07 11.98 9.12
C ARG A 144 5.99 12.34 10.31
N TRP A 145 5.58 12.02 11.53
CA TRP A 145 6.41 12.22 12.74
C TRP A 145 7.37 11.06 13.00
N LEU A 146 7.50 10.10 12.08
CA LEU A 146 8.23 8.86 12.28
C LEU A 146 9.70 9.12 12.65
N GLU A 147 10.35 10.07 11.99
CA GLU A 147 11.72 10.48 12.34
C GLU A 147 11.83 10.93 13.80
N HIS A 148 10.92 11.80 14.25
CA HIS A 148 10.94 12.31 15.63
C HIS A 148 10.72 11.20 16.66
N VAL A 149 9.76 10.30 16.42
CA VAL A 149 9.49 9.19 17.34
C VAL A 149 10.58 8.12 17.29
N ALA A 150 11.18 7.87 16.14
CA ALA A 150 12.24 6.87 16.03
C ALA A 150 13.54 7.34 16.68
N CYS A 151 13.85 8.64 16.62
CA CYS A 151 14.95 9.22 17.40
C CYS A 151 14.76 9.02 18.90
N SER A 152 13.51 9.07 19.41
CA SER A 152 13.21 8.82 20.82
C SER A 152 13.03 7.34 21.16
N ARG A 153 12.73 6.47 20.18
CA ARG A 153 12.48 5.04 20.37
C ARG A 153 13.43 4.14 19.58
N ALA A 154 14.30 3.47 20.33
CA ALA A 154 15.30 2.56 19.77
C ALA A 154 14.75 1.36 18.97
N ALA A 155 13.45 1.03 19.03
CA ALA A 155 12.94 -0.19 18.41
C ALA A 155 12.95 -0.15 16.88
N VAL A 156 12.47 0.93 16.24
CA VAL A 156 12.47 1.05 14.77
C VAL A 156 13.86 1.35 14.25
N ALA A 157 14.58 2.27 14.90
CA ALA A 157 15.94 2.66 14.53
C ALA A 157 16.96 1.50 14.61
N ARG A 158 16.68 0.45 15.40
CA ARG A 158 17.51 -0.77 15.44
C ARG A 158 17.26 -1.74 14.27
N VAL A 159 16.16 -1.55 13.54
CA VAL A 159 15.70 -2.49 12.51
C VAL A 159 15.84 -1.89 11.12
N ALA A 160 15.71 -0.58 10.98
CA ALA A 160 15.68 0.07 9.68
C ALA A 160 16.33 1.45 9.72
N ALA A 161 16.86 1.87 8.57
CA ALA A 161 17.07 3.28 8.27
C ALA A 161 15.72 3.97 8.11
N ILE A 162 15.65 5.26 8.43
CA ILE A 162 14.44 6.08 8.29
C ILE A 162 14.80 7.31 7.47
N GLY A 163 13.90 7.71 6.57
CA GLY A 163 14.05 8.94 5.80
C GLY A 163 12.78 9.28 5.03
N THR A 164 12.87 10.20 4.09
CA THR A 164 11.77 10.61 3.20
C THR A 164 11.93 10.10 1.76
N CYS A 165 13.11 9.58 1.43
CA CYS A 165 13.46 9.07 0.11
C CYS A 165 14.49 7.94 0.23
N TRP A 166 14.46 6.99 -0.70
CA TRP A 166 15.52 6.00 -0.93
C TRP A 166 15.97 6.08 -2.38
N SER A 167 17.28 5.97 -2.65
CA SER A 167 17.81 5.92 -4.02
C SER A 167 19.10 5.13 -4.11
N ASP A 168 19.32 4.45 -5.23
CA ASP A 168 20.60 3.82 -5.61
C ASP A 168 21.26 4.47 -6.85
N GLY A 169 20.71 5.59 -7.31
CA GLY A 169 21.14 6.29 -8.53
C GLY A 169 20.44 5.81 -9.81
N GLY A 170 19.83 4.62 -9.83
CA GLY A 170 19.01 4.13 -10.95
C GLY A 170 17.52 4.06 -10.64
N VAL A 171 17.16 3.82 -9.37
CA VAL A 171 15.79 3.83 -8.88
C VAL A 171 15.69 4.79 -7.71
N THR A 172 14.61 5.57 -7.68
CA THR A 172 14.26 6.44 -6.57
C THR A 172 12.89 6.04 -6.03
N VAL A 173 12.79 5.83 -4.73
CA VAL A 173 11.55 5.47 -4.04
C VAL A 173 11.18 6.63 -3.12
N ARG A 174 9.95 7.12 -3.27
CA ARG A 174 9.35 8.18 -2.45
C ARG A 174 7.96 7.74 -2.03
N HIS A 175 7.41 8.36 -0.99
CA HIS A 175 6.03 8.09 -0.61
C HIS A 175 5.03 8.69 -1.61
N GLY A 176 5.24 9.94 -2.03
CA GLY A 176 4.38 10.61 -3.03
C GLY A 176 3.34 11.57 -2.44
N GLU A 177 3.38 11.87 -1.14
CA GLU A 177 2.53 12.89 -0.50
C GLU A 177 2.67 14.29 -1.15
N ASP A 178 3.84 14.58 -1.74
CA ASP A 178 4.11 15.82 -2.46
C ASP A 178 3.33 15.94 -3.78
N LEU A 179 2.71 14.85 -4.22
CA LEU A 179 1.89 14.78 -5.43
C LEU A 179 0.39 14.57 -5.11
N ASP A 180 0.01 14.54 -3.83
CA ASP A 180 -1.38 14.43 -3.42
C ASP A 180 -1.88 15.80 -2.93
N PRO A 181 -2.86 16.42 -3.63
CA PRO A 181 -3.38 17.73 -3.24
C PRO A 181 -4.05 17.74 -1.87
N LEU A 182 -4.45 16.59 -1.31
CA LEU A 182 -4.99 16.53 0.03
C LEU A 182 -3.91 16.65 1.11
N TRP A 183 -2.67 16.27 0.81
CA TRP A 183 -1.57 16.18 1.76
C TRP A 183 -0.52 17.29 1.61
N MET A 184 -0.73 18.21 0.67
CA MET A 184 0.11 19.40 0.57
C MET A 184 -0.13 20.32 1.76
N ALA A 185 0.92 20.56 2.55
CA ALA A 185 0.96 21.65 3.52
C ALA A 185 2.22 22.49 3.31
N GLY A 186 2.05 23.81 3.28
CA GLY A 186 3.16 24.77 3.28
C GLY A 186 3.77 25.05 4.66
N GLY A 187 3.45 24.25 5.70
CA GLY A 187 3.86 24.53 7.08
C GLY A 187 3.27 23.59 8.13
N ARG A 188 3.03 24.12 9.34
CA ARG A 188 2.53 23.37 10.52
C ARG A 188 1.01 23.38 10.66
N GLU A 189 0.30 23.87 9.65
CA GLU A 189 -1.15 23.77 9.59
C GLU A 189 -1.55 22.36 9.13
N PRO A 190 -2.70 21.84 9.60
CA PRO A 190 -3.17 20.56 9.12
C PRO A 190 -3.40 20.60 7.62
N THR A 191 -3.02 19.53 6.95
CA THR A 191 -3.46 19.25 5.59
C THR A 191 -4.94 18.87 5.58
N LEU A 192 -5.55 18.91 4.39
CA LEU A 192 -6.92 18.44 4.22
C LEU A 192 -7.05 16.94 4.48
N GLY A 193 -6.03 16.16 4.10
CA GLY A 193 -5.90 14.74 4.41
C GLY A 193 -5.83 14.49 5.91
N GLU A 194 -5.01 15.24 6.65
CA GLU A 194 -4.93 15.13 8.11
C GLU A 194 -6.29 15.44 8.76
N SER A 195 -6.97 16.50 8.30
CA SER A 195 -8.32 16.84 8.77
C SER A 195 -9.35 15.74 8.45
N LEU A 196 -9.32 15.15 7.24
CA LEU A 196 -10.18 14.03 6.90
C LEU A 196 -9.91 12.81 7.80
N ALA A 197 -8.65 12.43 7.99
CA ALA A 197 -8.27 11.31 8.85
C ALA A 197 -8.75 11.50 10.30
N VAL A 198 -8.55 12.69 10.85
CA VAL A 198 -8.80 13.00 12.27
C VAL A 198 -10.24 13.44 12.55
N ASP A 199 -10.75 14.41 11.80
CA ASP A 199 -12.07 15.00 12.09
C ASP A 199 -13.23 14.25 11.41
N LEU A 200 -12.98 13.49 10.34
CA LEU A 200 -13.98 12.60 9.73
C LEU A 200 -13.82 11.15 10.18
N PHE A 201 -12.77 10.44 9.76
CA PHE A 201 -12.68 8.98 9.94
C PHE A 201 -12.53 8.56 11.39
N THR A 202 -11.67 9.22 12.15
CA THR A 202 -11.50 8.94 13.59
C THR A 202 -12.79 9.19 14.38
N ARG A 203 -13.53 10.27 14.07
CA ARG A 203 -14.82 10.56 14.74
C ARG A 203 -15.92 9.58 14.32
N PHE A 204 -15.99 9.26 13.04
CA PHE A 204 -16.91 8.23 12.53
C PHE A 204 -16.63 6.90 13.24
N GLY A 205 -15.36 6.51 13.34
CA GLY A 205 -14.94 5.31 14.04
C GLY A 205 -15.25 5.29 15.53
N GLY A 206 -15.03 6.43 16.20
CA GLY A 206 -15.47 6.63 17.58
C GLY A 206 -16.97 6.43 17.75
N THR A 207 -17.77 7.00 16.84
CA THR A 207 -19.24 6.87 16.82
C THR A 207 -19.65 5.40 16.64
N LEU A 208 -19.08 4.69 15.66
CA LEU A 208 -19.36 3.27 15.44
C LEU A 208 -18.99 2.42 16.67
N GLY A 209 -17.87 2.71 17.32
CA GLY A 209 -17.43 2.01 18.53
C GLY A 209 -18.33 2.23 19.75
N ALA A 210 -18.96 3.41 19.84
CA ALA A 210 -19.88 3.78 20.91
C ALA A 210 -21.24 3.08 20.77
N VAL A 211 -21.71 2.88 19.53
CA VAL A 211 -22.99 2.18 19.26
C VAL A 211 -22.79 0.67 19.38
N ALA A 212 -23.40 0.06 20.41
CA ALA A 212 -23.20 -1.36 20.73
C ALA A 212 -23.46 -2.31 19.56
N THR A 213 -24.45 -1.99 18.72
CA THR A 213 -24.81 -2.78 17.53
C THR A 213 -23.77 -2.66 16.42
N LEU A 214 -23.13 -1.49 16.24
CA LEU A 214 -22.15 -1.22 15.18
C LEU A 214 -20.71 -1.56 15.58
N ARG A 215 -20.42 -1.66 16.88
CA ARG A 215 -19.07 -1.91 17.42
C ARG A 215 -18.33 -3.08 16.76
N PRO A 216 -18.94 -4.25 16.49
CA PRO A 216 -18.23 -5.36 15.85
C PRO A 216 -17.75 -5.05 14.42
N LEU A 217 -18.41 -4.12 13.74
CA LEU A 217 -18.14 -3.75 12.36
C LEU A 217 -17.15 -2.58 12.27
N ALA A 218 -17.02 -1.77 13.33
CA ALA A 218 -16.28 -0.52 13.33
C ALA A 218 -14.86 -0.67 12.78
N ALA A 219 -14.07 -1.61 13.31
CA ALA A 219 -12.68 -1.75 12.93
C ALA A 219 -12.49 -2.25 11.49
N LEU A 220 -13.35 -3.17 11.02
CA LEU A 220 -13.30 -3.71 9.66
C LEU A 220 -13.70 -2.65 8.64
N LEU A 221 -14.80 -1.93 8.92
CA LEU A 221 -15.28 -0.87 8.04
C LEU A 221 -14.25 0.26 7.95
N LEU A 222 -13.71 0.72 9.08
CA LEU A 222 -12.70 1.77 9.08
C LEU A 222 -11.44 1.37 8.33
N ARG A 223 -10.97 0.14 8.50
CA ARG A 223 -9.86 -0.38 7.71
C ARG A 223 -10.15 -0.32 6.20
N ARG A 224 -11.38 -0.67 5.79
CA ARG A 224 -11.79 -0.61 4.37
C ARG A 224 -11.85 0.82 3.83
N LEU A 225 -12.32 1.77 4.64
CA LEU A 225 -12.45 3.17 4.27
C LEU A 225 -11.09 3.90 4.25
N THR A 226 -10.19 3.56 5.17
CA THR A 226 -8.89 4.23 5.34
C THR A 226 -7.74 3.58 4.55
N GLY A 227 -7.86 2.30 4.16
CA GLY A 227 -6.93 1.64 3.22
C GLY A 227 -7.21 2.01 1.76
N GLY A 228 -7.43 3.29 1.50
CA GLY A 228 -7.93 3.84 0.26
C GLY A 228 -7.75 5.35 0.23
N ARG A 229 -7.87 5.95 -0.96
CA ARG A 229 -7.97 7.41 -1.03
C ARG A 229 -9.21 7.85 -0.26
N PHE A 230 -9.06 8.87 0.57
CA PHE A 230 -10.17 9.37 1.39
C PHE A 230 -11.37 9.84 0.57
N ILE A 231 -11.13 10.39 -0.63
CA ILE A 231 -12.21 10.81 -1.53
C ILE A 231 -13.07 9.62 -1.96
N ASP A 232 -12.50 8.41 -2.04
CA ASP A 232 -13.22 7.21 -2.47
C ASP A 232 -14.03 6.57 -1.33
N ALA A 233 -13.99 7.12 -0.11
CA ALA A 233 -14.68 6.54 1.04
C ALA A 233 -16.20 6.36 0.85
N PRO A 234 -16.95 7.29 0.24
CA PRO A 234 -18.39 7.10 -0.01
C PRO A 234 -18.67 5.91 -0.92
N LEU A 235 -17.87 5.76 -1.99
CA LEU A 235 -17.95 4.63 -2.92
C LEU A 235 -17.66 3.30 -2.21
N ARG A 236 -16.63 3.28 -1.36
CA ARG A 236 -16.25 2.09 -0.58
C ARG A 236 -17.31 1.73 0.45
N LEU A 237 -17.90 2.73 1.10
CA LEU A 237 -19.00 2.55 2.05
C LEU A 237 -20.25 2.01 1.36
N ALA A 238 -20.63 2.60 0.22
CA ALA A 238 -21.76 2.13 -0.59
C ALA A 238 -21.55 0.68 -1.06
N GLY A 239 -20.37 0.36 -1.62
CA GLY A 239 -20.05 -1.01 -2.06
C GLY A 239 -20.06 -2.03 -0.92
N TRP A 240 -19.62 -1.64 0.28
CA TRP A 240 -19.71 -2.48 1.48
C TRP A 240 -21.16 -2.69 1.93
N LEU A 241 -21.99 -1.64 1.91
CA LEU A 241 -23.42 -1.76 2.22
C LEU A 241 -24.13 -2.71 1.25
N THR A 242 -23.85 -2.61 -0.06
CA THR A 242 -24.39 -3.53 -1.07
C THR A 242 -23.95 -4.98 -0.84
N GLU A 243 -22.71 -5.21 -0.41
CA GLU A 243 -22.23 -6.54 -0.03
C GLU A 243 -22.98 -7.07 1.19
N CYS A 244 -23.20 -6.21 2.20
CA CYS A 244 -23.97 -6.56 3.38
C CYS A 244 -25.43 -6.92 3.06
N ASP A 245 -26.06 -6.15 2.17
CA ASP A 245 -27.44 -6.35 1.72
C ASP A 245 -27.58 -7.69 0.95
N ARG A 246 -26.65 -7.98 0.03
CA ARG A 246 -26.62 -9.26 -0.71
C ARG A 246 -26.50 -10.48 0.20
N ASN A 247 -25.78 -10.34 1.31
CA ASN A 247 -25.57 -11.42 2.27
C ASN A 247 -26.58 -11.41 3.43
N ALA A 248 -27.56 -10.49 3.43
CA ALA A 248 -28.53 -10.28 4.51
C ALA A 248 -27.87 -10.14 5.90
N THR A 249 -26.70 -9.50 5.96
CA THR A 249 -25.88 -9.41 7.19
C THR A 249 -26.16 -8.16 8.02
N LEU A 250 -26.85 -7.15 7.46
CA LEU A 250 -27.05 -5.85 8.08
C LEU A 250 -28.54 -5.51 8.21
N PRO A 251 -29.14 -5.55 9.42
CA PRO A 251 -30.53 -5.16 9.61
C PRO A 251 -30.78 -3.71 9.17
N GLY A 252 -31.97 -3.41 8.62
CA GLY A 252 -32.30 -2.09 8.07
C GLY A 252 -32.09 -0.92 9.04
N LYS A 253 -32.39 -1.12 10.34
CA LYS A 253 -32.11 -0.12 11.38
C LYS A 253 -30.61 0.14 11.54
N MET A 254 -29.79 -0.92 11.58
CA MET A 254 -28.35 -0.80 11.72
C MET A 254 -27.73 -0.08 10.51
N ARG A 255 -28.24 -0.34 9.30
CA ARG A 255 -27.88 0.39 8.09
C ARG A 255 -28.18 1.88 8.21
N GLN A 256 -29.38 2.23 8.67
CA GLN A 256 -29.75 3.64 8.87
C GLN A 256 -28.87 4.31 9.92
N ASP A 257 -28.66 3.67 11.07
CA ASP A 257 -27.81 4.18 12.15
C ASP A 257 -26.38 4.47 11.66
N LEU A 258 -25.86 3.63 10.75
CA LEU A 258 -24.55 3.79 10.14
C LEU A 258 -24.49 4.95 9.15
N LEU A 259 -25.49 5.09 8.27
CA LEU A 259 -25.58 6.21 7.32
C LEU A 259 -25.72 7.54 8.06
N ASP A 260 -26.55 7.56 9.11
CA ASP A 260 -26.71 8.73 9.95
C ASP A 260 -25.41 9.09 10.69
N ALA A 261 -24.67 8.08 11.17
CA ALA A 261 -23.37 8.29 11.80
C ALA A 261 -22.33 8.85 10.81
N TRP A 262 -22.33 8.36 9.57
CA TRP A 262 -21.46 8.86 8.50
C TRP A 262 -21.78 10.32 8.17
N ASN A 263 -23.02 10.64 7.83
CA ASN A 263 -23.44 12.00 7.44
C ASN A 263 -23.24 13.01 8.58
N ARG A 264 -23.50 12.62 9.84
CA ARG A 264 -23.14 13.47 11.00
C ARG A 264 -21.64 13.74 11.08
N SER A 265 -20.80 12.74 10.79
CA SER A 265 -19.35 12.88 10.82
C SER A 265 -18.85 13.80 9.69
N VAL A 266 -19.42 13.69 8.49
CA VAL A 266 -19.15 14.60 7.37
C VAL A 266 -19.54 16.04 7.72
N ALA A 267 -20.73 16.27 8.28
CA ALA A 267 -21.16 17.59 8.71
C ALA A 267 -20.25 18.19 9.81
N CYS A 268 -19.84 17.37 10.79
CA CYS A 268 -18.90 17.80 11.82
C CYS A 268 -17.52 18.15 11.24
N TRP A 269 -17.01 17.33 10.33
CA TRP A 269 -15.75 17.56 9.64
C TRP A 269 -15.80 18.84 8.81
N HIS A 270 -16.85 19.06 8.02
CA HIS A 270 -17.02 20.28 7.22
C HIS A 270 -16.95 21.53 8.10
N LEU A 271 -17.65 21.54 9.23
CA LEU A 271 -17.57 22.66 10.19
C LEU A 271 -16.17 22.84 10.79
N ALA A 272 -15.44 21.76 11.06
CA ALA A 272 -14.08 21.82 11.59
C ALA A 272 -13.09 22.32 10.53
N ALA A 273 -13.13 21.78 9.32
CA ALA A 273 -12.27 22.15 8.19
C ALA A 273 -12.41 23.64 7.83
N ARG A 274 -13.64 24.19 7.84
CA ARG A 274 -13.86 25.64 7.64
C ARG A 274 -13.20 26.51 8.71
N ARG A 275 -13.10 26.04 9.95
CA ARG A 275 -12.44 26.80 11.04
C ARG A 275 -10.91 26.77 10.91
N LEU A 276 -10.38 25.71 10.29
CA LEU A 276 -8.95 25.55 10.03
C LEU A 276 -8.49 26.36 8.81
N SER A 277 -9.39 27.06 8.11
CA SER A 277 -9.08 27.86 6.91
C SER A 277 -8.35 27.06 5.84
N LEU A 278 -8.72 25.79 5.65
CA LEU A 278 -8.10 24.89 4.65
C LEU A 278 -8.50 25.24 3.20
N CYS A 279 -9.22 26.34 2.98
CA CYS A 279 -9.59 26.81 1.66
C CYS A 279 -8.54 27.83 1.21
N GLY A 280 -7.89 27.57 0.07
CA GLY A 280 -7.07 28.59 -0.59
C GLY A 280 -7.93 29.75 -1.11
N ASP A 281 -7.29 30.90 -1.36
CA ASP A 281 -7.93 32.10 -1.93
C ASP A 281 -8.35 31.93 -3.41
N ASP A 282 -8.13 30.76 -4.00
CA ASP A 282 -8.28 30.44 -5.44
C ASP A 282 -9.74 30.41 -5.93
N GLY A 283 -10.71 30.84 -5.10
CA GLY A 283 -12.12 30.93 -5.46
C GLY A 283 -12.89 29.60 -5.49
N VAL A 284 -12.21 28.47 -5.25
CA VAL A 284 -12.83 27.14 -5.12
C VAL A 284 -12.94 26.76 -3.65
N ASP A 285 -14.16 26.62 -3.14
CA ASP A 285 -14.40 26.05 -1.81
C ASP A 285 -14.26 24.51 -1.87
N LEU A 286 -13.02 24.04 -1.92
CA LEU A 286 -12.69 22.61 -1.98
C LEU A 286 -13.29 21.84 -0.79
N VAL A 287 -13.31 22.45 0.39
CA VAL A 287 -13.90 21.86 1.60
C VAL A 287 -15.39 21.62 1.40
N ALA A 288 -16.13 22.61 0.87
CA ALA A 288 -17.55 22.44 0.56
C ALA A 288 -17.78 21.38 -0.54
N ALA A 289 -16.98 21.40 -1.61
CA ALA A 289 -17.09 20.43 -2.70
C ALA A 289 -16.85 18.98 -2.20
N LEU A 290 -15.85 18.78 -1.36
CA LEU A 290 -15.59 17.48 -0.72
C LEU A 290 -16.70 17.09 0.26
N ALA A 291 -17.23 18.03 1.06
CA ALA A 291 -18.34 17.73 1.97
C ALA A 291 -19.55 17.20 1.20
N THR A 292 -19.93 17.87 0.11
CA THR A 292 -21.00 17.42 -0.77
C THR A 292 -20.71 16.05 -1.40
N ALA A 293 -19.48 15.79 -1.83
CA ALA A 293 -19.11 14.49 -2.40
C ALA A 293 -19.06 13.37 -1.36
N LEU A 294 -18.76 13.70 -0.11
CA LEU A 294 -18.68 12.74 1.00
C LEU A 294 -20.05 12.37 1.55
N GLU A 295 -21.08 13.19 1.37
CA GLU A 295 -22.44 12.88 1.79
C GLU A 295 -23.00 11.66 1.04
N ILE A 296 -23.52 10.69 1.79
CA ILE A 296 -24.23 9.55 1.21
C ILE A 296 -25.72 9.81 1.32
N ASN A 297 -26.36 10.04 0.18
CA ASN A 297 -27.81 10.13 0.11
C ASN A 297 -28.41 8.72 0.23
N ALA A 298 -29.30 8.53 1.21
CA ALA A 298 -29.98 7.27 1.48
C ALA A 298 -30.72 6.71 0.25
N ALA A 299 -31.24 7.59 -0.61
CA ALA A 299 -31.90 7.19 -1.86
C ALA A 299 -30.93 6.49 -2.82
N VAL A 300 -29.72 7.02 -2.96
CA VAL A 300 -28.68 6.47 -3.86
C VAL A 300 -28.11 5.18 -3.27
N ALA A 301 -27.94 5.10 -1.95
CA ALA A 301 -27.50 3.87 -1.27
C ALA A 301 -28.52 2.71 -1.41
N CYS A 302 -29.82 3.01 -1.50
CA CYS A 302 -30.88 2.00 -1.63
C CYS A 302 -31.10 1.50 -3.06
N ALA A 303 -30.83 2.33 -4.08
CA ALA A 303 -31.11 1.99 -5.46
C ALA A 303 -30.21 0.87 -6.02
N GLY A 304 -29.07 0.56 -5.38
CA GLY A 304 -28.05 -0.33 -5.96
C GLY A 304 -27.41 0.21 -7.23
N GLU A 305 -27.83 1.41 -7.67
CA GLU A 305 -27.38 2.12 -8.87
C GLU A 305 -26.23 3.10 -8.56
N TRP A 306 -25.35 2.76 -7.60
CA TRP A 306 -23.98 3.30 -7.61
C TRP A 306 -23.19 2.59 -8.71
N GLY A 307 -23.69 2.70 -9.94
CA GLY A 307 -22.95 2.33 -11.14
C GLY A 307 -22.25 3.58 -11.66
N PRO A 308 -21.06 3.46 -12.27
CA PRO A 308 -20.41 4.60 -12.92
C PRO A 308 -21.28 5.29 -13.99
N SER A 309 -22.34 4.62 -14.44
CA SER A 309 -23.36 5.13 -15.37
C SER A 309 -24.42 6.06 -14.75
N SER A 310 -24.57 6.14 -13.42
CA SER A 310 -25.54 7.07 -12.78
C SER A 310 -25.00 8.49 -12.60
N GLY A 311 -23.77 8.77 -13.08
CA GLY A 311 -23.39 10.09 -13.58
C GLY A 311 -23.36 11.24 -12.58
N THR A 312 -23.26 10.99 -11.28
CA THR A 312 -23.18 12.09 -10.29
C THR A 312 -22.12 11.84 -9.23
N TRP A 313 -20.94 11.38 -9.64
CA TRP A 313 -19.77 11.97 -8.97
C TRP A 313 -19.86 13.47 -9.24
N PRO A 314 -19.78 14.36 -8.23
CA PRO A 314 -19.97 15.77 -8.52
C PRO A 314 -18.89 16.17 -9.53
N GLU A 315 -19.28 16.53 -10.75
CA GLU A 315 -18.36 17.14 -11.73
C GLU A 315 -17.62 18.32 -11.07
N ALA A 316 -18.27 18.96 -10.10
CA ALA A 316 -17.70 19.94 -9.19
C ALA A 316 -16.49 19.44 -8.38
N LEU A 317 -16.49 18.20 -7.87
CA LEU A 317 -15.35 17.65 -7.13
C LEU A 317 -14.19 17.34 -8.07
N ASP A 318 -14.44 16.72 -9.22
CA ASP A 318 -13.36 16.47 -10.20
C ASP A 318 -12.80 17.78 -10.74
N SER A 319 -13.66 18.75 -11.02
CA SER A 319 -13.25 20.10 -11.40
C SER A 319 -12.43 20.77 -10.28
N ALA A 320 -12.86 20.69 -9.02
CA ALA A 320 -12.14 21.26 -7.89
C ALA A 320 -10.78 20.58 -7.68
N LEU A 321 -10.72 19.25 -7.74
CA LEU A 321 -9.50 18.47 -7.62
C LEU A 321 -8.52 18.75 -8.77
N CYS A 322 -9.02 18.87 -10.01
CA CYS A 322 -8.23 19.27 -11.16
C CYS A 322 -7.72 20.71 -11.04
N GLN A 323 -8.53 21.64 -10.53
CA GLN A 323 -8.12 23.03 -10.30
C GLN A 323 -7.05 23.14 -9.22
N VAL A 324 -7.21 22.42 -8.11
CA VAL A 324 -6.21 22.35 -7.04
C VAL A 324 -4.92 21.70 -7.55
N ALA A 325 -5.02 20.60 -8.31
CA ALA A 325 -3.86 19.97 -8.93
C ALA A 325 -3.15 20.90 -9.94
N ALA A 326 -3.89 21.75 -10.64
CA ALA A 326 -3.34 22.75 -11.56
C ALA A 326 -2.75 23.98 -10.86
N SER A 327 -3.19 24.31 -9.64
CA SER A 327 -2.63 25.42 -8.85
C SER A 327 -1.35 25.05 -8.10
N ILE A 328 -1.00 23.76 -8.04
CA ILE A 328 0.29 23.29 -7.50
C ILE A 328 1.42 23.84 -8.39
N PRO A 329 2.31 24.70 -7.87
CA PRO A 329 3.43 25.19 -8.66
C PRO A 329 4.30 24.01 -9.12
N PRO A 330 4.65 23.89 -10.40
CA PRO A 330 5.52 22.83 -10.90
C PRO A 330 6.90 22.81 -10.21
N ALA A 331 7.28 23.91 -9.56
CA ALA A 331 8.51 24.05 -8.78
C ALA A 331 8.59 23.14 -7.53
N MET A 332 7.49 22.55 -7.05
CA MET A 332 7.55 21.50 -6.01
C MET A 332 7.75 20.09 -6.58
N ALA A 333 7.41 19.86 -7.85
CA ALA A 333 7.68 18.60 -8.54
C ALA A 333 9.15 18.48 -8.99
N ALA A 334 9.87 19.60 -9.03
CA ALA A 334 11.29 19.68 -9.27
C ALA A 334 11.94 20.40 -8.08
N ASP A 335 12.16 19.69 -6.98
CA ASP A 335 13.22 20.10 -6.07
C ASP A 335 14.50 20.22 -6.91
N GLU A 336 14.90 21.44 -7.25
CA GLU A 336 16.07 21.73 -8.09
C GLU A 336 17.36 21.16 -7.47
N THR A 337 17.34 20.75 -6.20
CA THR A 337 18.45 20.00 -5.59
C THR A 337 18.64 18.60 -6.16
N VAL A 338 17.59 17.99 -6.75
CA VAL A 338 17.69 16.76 -7.53
C VAL A 338 18.28 17.03 -8.92
N SER A 339 17.90 18.14 -9.56
CA SER A 339 18.46 18.54 -10.86
C SER A 339 19.93 18.97 -10.78
N ALA A 340 20.42 19.43 -9.62
CA ALA A 340 21.83 19.78 -9.43
C ALA A 340 22.77 18.57 -9.20
N ARG A 341 22.22 17.38 -8.88
CA ARG A 341 23.00 16.15 -8.64
C ARG A 341 22.76 15.08 -9.70
N GLY A 342 22.81 15.45 -10.97
CA GLY A 342 23.08 14.52 -12.07
C GLY A 342 22.33 13.18 -12.02
N ILE A 343 21.06 13.17 -11.62
CA ILE A 343 20.24 11.97 -11.73
C ILE A 343 20.10 11.70 -13.23
N ALA A 344 20.72 10.63 -13.68
CA ALA A 344 20.73 10.23 -15.08
C ALA A 344 19.28 10.11 -15.59
N GLU A 345 19.07 10.45 -16.88
CA GLU A 345 17.78 10.49 -17.59
C GLU A 345 16.92 9.19 -17.57
N THR A 346 17.34 8.16 -16.85
CA THR A 346 16.73 6.81 -16.83
C THR A 346 16.29 6.36 -15.43
N ALA A 347 16.01 7.29 -14.52
CA ALA A 347 15.56 6.92 -13.17
C ALA A 347 14.11 6.41 -13.16
N VAL A 348 13.87 5.22 -12.59
CA VAL A 348 12.53 4.73 -12.24
C VAL A 348 12.12 5.37 -10.91
N VAL A 349 10.93 5.98 -10.87
CA VAL A 349 10.37 6.57 -9.65
C VAL A 349 9.26 5.69 -9.12
N VAL A 350 9.39 5.19 -7.90
CA VAL A 350 8.35 4.40 -7.22
C VAL A 350 7.68 5.27 -6.16
N LEU A 351 6.36 5.43 -6.26
CA LEU A 351 5.52 6.20 -5.35
C LEU A 351 4.69 5.26 -4.49
N GLY A 352 4.78 5.39 -3.17
CA GLY A 352 3.97 4.63 -2.21
C GLY A 352 2.47 4.91 -2.27
N HIS A 353 2.09 6.14 -2.64
CA HIS A 353 0.72 6.61 -2.82
C HIS A 353 0.53 7.10 -4.27
N PRO A 354 -0.58 6.79 -4.96
CA PRO A 354 -0.81 7.29 -6.31
C PRO A 354 -1.03 8.80 -6.28
N ALA A 355 -0.33 9.53 -7.14
CA ALA A 355 -0.81 10.82 -7.59
C ALA A 355 -2.16 10.62 -8.30
N MET A 356 -3.11 11.54 -8.09
CA MET A 356 -4.42 11.49 -8.75
C MET A 356 -4.27 11.55 -10.27
N GLU A 357 -4.19 10.42 -10.98
CA GLU A 357 -4.32 10.25 -12.46
C GLU A 357 -3.57 11.24 -13.40
N SER A 358 -2.81 12.18 -12.86
CA SER A 358 -2.44 13.44 -13.49
C SER A 358 -1.00 13.80 -13.20
N VAL A 359 -0.12 12.81 -12.98
CA VAL A 359 1.30 13.07 -13.30
C VAL A 359 1.29 13.38 -14.79
N PRO A 360 1.35 14.66 -15.20
CA PRO A 360 1.36 15.00 -16.61
C PRO A 360 2.56 14.24 -17.15
N SER A 361 2.41 13.54 -18.28
CA SER A 361 3.48 12.71 -18.84
C SER A 361 4.79 13.49 -18.69
N MET A 362 5.61 13.16 -17.68
CA MET A 362 6.79 13.94 -17.41
C MET A 362 7.60 13.76 -18.67
N SER A 363 7.80 14.86 -19.41
CA SER A 363 8.26 14.82 -20.79
C SER A 363 9.71 14.33 -20.92
N GLY A 364 10.34 13.95 -19.81
CA GLY A 364 11.54 13.12 -19.73
C GLY A 364 11.23 11.72 -19.18
N ARG A 365 11.46 10.71 -20.02
CA ARG A 365 11.91 9.30 -19.85
C ARG A 365 11.80 8.51 -18.52
N SER A 366 11.42 9.09 -17.39
CA SER A 366 11.28 8.37 -16.12
C SER A 366 10.01 7.52 -16.11
N GLN A 367 10.17 6.22 -15.86
CA GLN A 367 9.05 5.32 -15.59
C GLN A 367 8.58 5.57 -14.16
N VAL A 368 7.32 5.98 -13.98
CA VAL A 368 6.69 6.16 -12.67
C VAL A 368 5.85 4.94 -12.33
N VAL A 369 6.00 4.44 -11.11
CA VAL A 369 5.33 3.24 -10.60
C VAL A 369 4.62 3.61 -9.31
N CYS A 370 3.29 3.55 -9.29
CA CYS A 370 2.51 3.84 -8.08
C CYS A 370 2.09 2.54 -7.38
N LEU A 371 2.31 2.47 -6.07
CA LEU A 371 2.03 1.29 -5.23
C LEU A 371 0.73 1.41 -4.43
N GLY A 372 0.16 2.61 -4.34
CA GLY A 372 -1.03 2.77 -3.51
C GLY A 372 -2.32 2.31 -4.22
N PRO A 373 -3.44 2.40 -3.49
CA PRO A 373 -4.73 1.86 -3.93
C PRO A 373 -5.06 2.31 -5.33
N GLN A 374 -5.40 1.36 -6.21
CA GLN A 374 -5.93 1.72 -7.53
C GLN A 374 -7.16 2.60 -7.32
N ALA A 375 -7.19 3.72 -8.05
CA ALA A 375 -8.39 4.51 -8.18
C ALA A 375 -9.54 3.58 -8.60
N ILE A 376 -10.70 3.68 -7.94
CA ILE A 376 -11.89 2.95 -8.38
C ILE A 376 -12.16 3.41 -9.80
N GLN A 377 -11.96 2.53 -10.80
CA GLN A 377 -12.12 2.86 -12.21
C GLN A 377 -13.52 3.43 -12.44
N ARG A 378 -13.58 4.73 -12.74
CA ARG A 378 -14.82 5.43 -13.06
C ARG A 378 -15.14 5.10 -14.51
N GLY A 379 -16.32 4.54 -14.76
CA GLY A 379 -16.74 4.04 -16.08
C GLY A 379 -17.04 5.13 -17.12
N HIS A 380 -16.09 6.03 -17.36
CA HIS A 380 -16.05 6.81 -18.59
C HIS A 380 -15.50 5.93 -19.72
N ASP A 381 -16.12 6.08 -20.89
CA ASP A 381 -15.90 5.31 -22.12
C ASP A 381 -14.43 4.91 -22.32
N SER A 382 -14.17 3.59 -22.32
CA SER A 382 -12.84 2.96 -22.37
C SER A 382 -12.13 3.10 -23.72
N ARG A 383 -12.52 4.09 -24.53
CA ARG A 383 -11.94 4.39 -25.83
C ARG A 383 -11.18 5.71 -25.76
N ARG A 384 -9.85 5.58 -25.71
CA ARG A 384 -8.81 6.63 -25.90
C ARG A 384 -8.28 7.32 -24.64
N TRP A 385 -7.64 6.58 -23.75
CA TRP A 385 -6.40 7.06 -23.11
C TRP A 385 -5.42 5.89 -23.04
N PRO A 386 -4.15 6.06 -23.44
CA PRO A 386 -3.16 5.01 -23.24
C PRO A 386 -2.86 4.98 -21.75
N ALA A 387 -3.55 4.11 -21.01
CA ALA A 387 -2.93 3.51 -19.84
C ALA A 387 -1.53 3.08 -20.29
N ALA A 388 -0.49 3.52 -19.58
CA ALA A 388 0.87 3.06 -19.84
C ALA A 388 0.79 1.54 -20.03
N THR A 389 1.09 1.07 -21.24
CA THR A 389 0.86 -0.31 -21.64
C THR A 389 1.71 -1.19 -20.76
N MET A 390 1.14 -1.64 -19.65
CA MET A 390 1.72 -2.59 -18.74
C MET A 390 1.66 -3.93 -19.48
N ARG A 391 2.66 -4.20 -20.31
CA ARG A 391 2.79 -5.49 -20.98
C ARG A 391 3.02 -6.54 -19.90
N SER A 392 1.98 -7.28 -19.56
CA SER A 392 2.14 -8.61 -18.98
C SER A 392 2.89 -9.44 -20.02
N GLY A 393 4.21 -9.59 -19.84
CA GLY A 393 5.04 -10.43 -20.69
C GLY A 393 4.62 -11.89 -20.55
N GLY A 394 3.70 -12.33 -21.41
CA GLY A 394 3.55 -13.74 -21.72
C GLY A 394 4.84 -14.23 -22.38
N ILE A 395 5.22 -15.48 -22.09
CA ILE A 395 6.39 -16.16 -22.65
C ILE A 395 6.21 -16.23 -24.17
N GLY A 396 6.73 -15.25 -24.90
CA GLY A 396 6.98 -15.32 -26.33
C GLY A 396 8.46 -15.56 -26.54
N GLN A 397 8.83 -16.49 -27.43
CA GLN A 397 10.20 -16.66 -27.87
C GLN A 397 10.75 -15.34 -28.44
N TRP A 398 11.88 -14.88 -27.89
CA TRP A 398 12.69 -13.84 -28.52
C TRP A 398 14.05 -14.44 -28.89
N SER A 399 14.39 -14.33 -30.17
CA SER A 399 15.74 -14.59 -30.67
C SER A 399 16.67 -13.47 -30.24
N THR A 400 17.90 -13.84 -29.89
CA THR A 400 18.93 -12.96 -29.36
C THR A 400 19.62 -12.17 -30.49
N ALA A 401 19.66 -10.85 -30.37
CA ALA A 401 20.75 -10.04 -30.91
C ALA A 401 21.57 -9.55 -29.72
N GLY A 402 22.83 -9.96 -29.66
CA GLY A 402 23.73 -9.74 -28.53
C GLY A 402 24.18 -8.29 -28.41
N GLY A 403 24.02 -7.75 -27.21
CA GLY A 403 24.70 -6.56 -26.72
C GLY A 403 24.71 -6.62 -25.20
N ASP A 404 25.90 -6.63 -24.59
CA ASP A 404 26.09 -6.52 -23.14
C ASP A 404 25.66 -5.13 -22.68
N THR A 405 24.41 -4.98 -22.21
CA THR A 405 23.97 -3.83 -21.43
C THR A 405 24.07 -4.16 -19.93
N ALA A 406 24.52 -3.20 -19.14
CA ALA A 406 24.61 -3.31 -17.69
C ALA A 406 23.24 -3.70 -17.11
N ALA A 407 23.19 -4.77 -16.31
CA ALA A 407 21.95 -5.32 -15.79
C ALA A 407 21.19 -4.29 -14.94
N THR A 408 20.07 -3.80 -15.45
CA THR A 408 19.21 -2.84 -14.76
C THR A 408 18.63 -3.45 -13.47
N PRO A 409 18.45 -2.65 -12.40
CA PRO A 409 17.76 -3.09 -11.20
C PRO A 409 16.30 -3.47 -11.51
N MET A 410 15.94 -4.71 -11.17
CA MET A 410 14.56 -5.19 -11.17
C MET A 410 13.95 -4.94 -9.79
N ALA A 411 12.78 -4.30 -9.75
CA ALA A 411 12.06 -3.97 -8.53
C ALA A 411 10.84 -4.92 -8.37
N VAL A 412 10.66 -5.43 -7.16
CA VAL A 412 9.46 -6.19 -6.80
C VAL A 412 8.55 -5.33 -5.95
N VAL A 413 7.32 -5.15 -6.44
CA VAL A 413 6.28 -4.35 -5.80
C VAL A 413 5.28 -5.27 -5.12
N ILE A 414 5.01 -5.03 -3.82
CA ILE A 414 4.02 -5.78 -3.06
C ILE A 414 3.06 -4.81 -2.35
N CYS A 415 1.79 -4.82 -2.73
CA CYS A 415 0.74 -3.98 -2.15
C CYS A 415 -0.05 -4.79 -1.09
N PRO A 416 -0.05 -4.40 0.20
CA PRO A 416 -0.74 -5.14 1.25
C PRO A 416 -2.27 -5.21 1.09
N GLU A 417 -2.85 -4.19 0.46
CA GLU A 417 -4.31 -4.02 0.30
C GLU A 417 -4.95 -5.09 -0.60
N ASP A 418 -4.21 -5.57 -1.62
CA ASP A 418 -4.66 -6.62 -2.55
C ASP A 418 -4.92 -7.97 -1.89
N PHE A 419 -4.49 -8.14 -0.64
CA PHE A 419 -4.63 -9.38 0.11
C PHE A 419 -5.82 -9.38 1.09
N SER A 420 -6.49 -8.24 1.29
CA SER A 420 -7.53 -8.10 2.34
C SER A 420 -8.94 -8.54 1.91
N MET A 421 -9.15 -8.93 0.64
CA MET A 421 -10.49 -9.19 0.08
C MET A 421 -10.94 -10.67 0.15
N GLY A 422 -10.15 -11.56 0.76
CA GLY A 422 -10.59 -12.93 1.02
C GLY A 422 -11.24 -13.04 2.40
N SER A 423 -12.55 -13.21 2.47
CA SER A 423 -13.22 -13.59 3.72
C SER A 423 -12.73 -14.98 4.13
N ASP A 424 -11.93 -15.04 5.19
CA ASP A 424 -11.54 -16.28 5.85
C ASP A 424 -12.75 -16.79 6.67
N SER A 425 -13.78 -17.28 5.98
CA SER A 425 -14.92 -17.99 6.58
C SER A 425 -14.75 -19.52 6.49
N GLY A 426 -13.54 -20.00 6.20
CA GLY A 426 -13.22 -21.42 6.15
C GLY A 426 -13.05 -22.00 7.55
N THR A 427 -14.01 -22.80 7.99
CA THR A 427 -13.90 -23.69 9.15
C THR A 427 -12.56 -24.43 9.11
N GLY A 428 -11.82 -24.38 10.22
CA GLY A 428 -10.47 -24.92 10.35
C GLY A 428 -10.31 -26.32 9.75
N ARG A 429 -9.56 -26.38 8.66
CA ARG A 429 -8.85 -27.59 8.24
C ARG A 429 -7.40 -27.18 8.11
N GLU A 430 -6.61 -27.52 9.13
CA GLU A 430 -5.16 -27.37 9.12
C GLU A 430 -4.60 -27.98 7.84
N SER A 431 -4.08 -27.15 6.94
CA SER A 431 -3.23 -27.60 5.85
C SER A 431 -1.87 -27.94 6.46
N ARG A 432 -1.77 -29.17 7.00
CA ARG A 432 -0.49 -29.83 7.23
C ARG A 432 0.23 -29.91 5.89
N THR A 433 1.18 -29.01 5.69
CA THR A 433 2.18 -29.18 4.63
C THR A 433 3.21 -30.17 5.19
N GLU A 434 2.88 -31.46 5.12
CA GLU A 434 3.84 -32.53 5.41
C GLU A 434 4.88 -32.54 4.29
N TRP A 435 6.07 -32.02 4.61
CA TRP A 435 7.27 -32.27 3.83
C TRP A 435 7.65 -33.74 4.07
N LEU A 436 7.45 -34.58 3.06
CA LEU A 436 7.92 -35.97 3.05
C LEU A 436 9.45 -35.99 3.21
N SER A 437 9.89 -36.25 4.44
CA SER A 437 11.21 -36.79 4.75
C SER A 437 11.26 -38.23 4.22
N MET A 438 11.83 -38.44 3.04
CA MET A 438 12.27 -39.78 2.65
C MET A 438 13.59 -40.09 3.35
N GLY A 439 13.49 -40.92 4.39
CA GLY A 439 14.61 -41.51 5.08
C GLY A 439 15.35 -42.53 4.21
N ASN A 440 16.65 -42.64 4.47
CA ASN A 440 17.55 -43.66 3.94
C ASN A 440 16.99 -45.08 4.11
N ALA A 441 16.91 -45.84 3.02
CA ALA A 441 16.90 -47.29 3.05
C ALA A 441 17.76 -47.86 1.93
N SER A 442 18.55 -48.86 2.32
CA SER A 442 19.67 -49.51 1.66
C SER A 442 19.31 -50.46 0.50
N ARG A 443 20.28 -50.61 -0.42
CA ARG A 443 20.64 -51.81 -1.25
C ARG A 443 19.50 -52.66 -1.85
N GLY A 444 19.48 -52.74 -3.18
CA GLY A 444 18.85 -53.82 -3.95
C GLY A 444 19.22 -53.77 -5.43
N ARG A 445 19.54 -54.94 -6.01
CA ARG A 445 20.14 -55.16 -7.35
C ARG A 445 19.15 -55.02 -8.52
N ASN A 446 19.72 -54.76 -9.70
CA ASN A 446 19.36 -55.15 -11.07
C ASN A 446 17.90 -55.14 -11.54
N GLY A 447 17.65 -54.39 -12.63
CA GLY A 447 16.52 -54.60 -13.53
C GLY A 447 16.49 -53.58 -14.67
N HIS A 448 16.82 -54.01 -15.89
CA HIS A 448 16.49 -53.30 -17.13
C HIS A 448 14.98 -53.11 -17.25
N LEU A 449 14.52 -51.94 -17.72
CA LEU A 449 13.58 -51.77 -18.84
C LEU A 449 13.15 -50.30 -19.04
N ARG A 450 13.30 -49.88 -20.31
CA ARG A 450 12.45 -48.99 -21.13
C ARG A 450 12.41 -47.48 -20.89
N ASP A 451 12.76 -46.81 -21.99
CA ASP A 451 12.34 -45.49 -22.41
C ASP A 451 10.84 -45.24 -22.18
N GLY A 452 10.56 -44.13 -21.51
CA GLY A 452 9.27 -43.51 -21.43
C GLY A 452 9.47 -42.00 -21.37
N ALA A 453 9.20 -41.33 -22.49
CA ALA A 453 9.17 -39.88 -22.58
C ALA A 453 8.10 -39.33 -21.63
N VAL A 454 8.52 -38.61 -20.59
CA VAL A 454 7.61 -37.86 -19.73
C VAL A 454 7.45 -36.47 -20.33
N HIS A 455 6.35 -36.26 -21.05
CA HIS A 455 5.84 -34.92 -21.32
C HIS A 455 5.38 -34.30 -19.99
N GLY A 456 6.21 -33.41 -19.44
CA GLY A 456 5.84 -32.58 -18.30
C GLY A 456 4.92 -31.44 -18.74
N VAL A 457 3.61 -31.65 -18.62
CA VAL A 457 2.61 -30.58 -18.60
C VAL A 457 2.33 -30.24 -17.15
N TRP A 458 2.98 -29.22 -16.61
CA TRP A 458 2.62 -28.61 -15.32
C TRP A 458 2.89 -27.10 -15.40
N TRP A 459 2.00 -26.31 -14.79
CA TRP A 459 1.87 -24.84 -14.77
C TRP A 459 0.79 -24.26 -15.69
N SER A 460 -0.47 -24.51 -15.34
CA SER A 460 -1.55 -23.53 -15.53
C SER A 460 -2.38 -23.55 -14.25
N ASP A 461 -2.14 -22.61 -13.34
CA ASP A 461 -3.08 -22.14 -12.28
C ASP A 461 -2.38 -21.17 -11.32
N ALA A 462 -1.78 -20.10 -11.86
CA ALA A 462 -1.24 -19.00 -11.06
C ALA A 462 -1.28 -17.68 -11.82
N VAL A 463 -2.45 -17.30 -12.32
CA VAL A 463 -2.72 -15.95 -12.82
C VAL A 463 -4.04 -15.48 -12.22
N ARG A 464 -3.98 -15.03 -10.95
CA ARG A 464 -5.00 -14.21 -10.27
C ARG A 464 -4.47 -13.76 -8.91
N ALA A 465 -3.45 -12.92 -8.95
CA ALA A 465 -3.08 -12.04 -7.84
C ALA A 465 -2.35 -10.86 -8.48
N GLY A 466 -2.81 -9.62 -8.22
CA GLY A 466 -2.21 -8.40 -8.78
C GLY A 466 -0.75 -8.28 -8.36
N GLN A 467 0.17 -8.73 -9.21
CA GLN A 467 1.60 -8.63 -9.02
C GLN A 467 2.17 -7.77 -10.14
N ILE A 468 3.00 -6.79 -9.80
CA ILE A 468 3.80 -6.07 -10.78
C ILE A 468 5.27 -6.39 -10.48
N VAL A 469 5.89 -7.17 -11.37
CA VAL A 469 7.34 -7.33 -11.42
C VAL A 469 7.83 -6.37 -12.49
N ILE A 470 8.65 -5.40 -12.11
CA ILE A 470 9.14 -4.39 -13.05
C ILE A 470 10.55 -4.76 -13.44
N ASP A 471 10.69 -5.20 -14.69
CA ASP A 471 11.97 -5.34 -15.36
C ASP A 471 12.19 -4.07 -16.18
N ALA A 472 13.11 -3.22 -15.73
CA ALA A 472 13.53 -2.06 -16.51
C ALA A 472 14.55 -2.54 -17.56
N ALA A 473 14.10 -2.99 -18.72
CA ALA A 473 14.97 -3.35 -19.84
C ALA A 473 15.32 -2.14 -20.71
#